data_AF-A0A9P9DW08-F1
#
_entry.id   AF-A0A9P9DW08-F1
#
_cell.length_a   1.000
_cell.length_b   1.000
_cell.length_c   1.000
_cell.angle_alpha   90.00
_cell.angle_beta   90.00
_cell.angle_gamma   90.00
#
_symmetry.space_group_name_H-M   'P 1'
#
loop_
_entity.id
_entity.type
_entity.pdbx_description
1 polymer ?
#
loop_
_entity_poly.entity_id
_entity_poly.type
_entity_poly.pdbx_seq_one_letter_code
_entity_poly.pdbx_strand_id
1 'polypeptide(L)'
;MKLNFFVALGAIINSATARPSCKNTLRVETFLNTGPSLEVVSSLIIGSEAAVIIDLPLAIPQAEALAEWVRNTTDKPLVAAFSTHSHPDHYLGGAAFLDRFPDAKYYANSKVVEFIANEAPHKAEFWRATLGDELVVDNVTIPTPYDFTFFALPGDEGFPIHLVSPLVGDTIDETLFWIPSISTLIAGDAVYSHDMHLWLADLLTPALTEAWLSTLDFVESLKPRTIIPGHSLSSKKFGSNVDLEHTRKYVTYFKNKIQSKGEDFFTPKEIYKMLNSAFPHLLPKTSQTSAFLLNFTSEQFGRGGQRQIHYVDLASFNNLTELEGWKI
;
A
#
# COMPACT_ATOMS: atom_id res chain seq x y z
N MET A 1 12.45 70.97 46.79
CA MET A 1 12.17 70.25 45.53
C MET A 1 13.42 69.46 45.13
N LYS A 2 13.45 68.16 45.42
CA LYS A 2 14.29 67.12 44.81
C LYS A 2 13.71 65.77 45.27
N LEU A 3 13.02 65.10 44.37
CA LEU A 3 12.31 63.84 44.58
C LEU A 3 13.26 62.70 44.21
N ASN A 4 13.60 61.83 45.16
CA ASN A 4 14.39 60.62 44.90
C ASN A 4 13.46 59.51 44.41
N PHE A 5 13.65 59.05 43.17
CA PHE A 5 13.01 57.83 42.66
C PHE A 5 13.86 56.62 43.02
N PHE A 6 13.32 55.70 43.81
CA PHE A 6 13.82 54.34 43.93
C PHE A 6 13.18 53.49 42.84
N VAL A 7 13.98 52.91 41.95
CA VAL A 7 13.53 51.87 41.01
C VAL A 7 13.73 50.52 41.68
N ALA A 8 12.64 49.84 42.01
CA ALA A 8 12.66 48.45 42.45
C ALA A 8 12.74 47.55 41.22
N LEU A 9 13.86 46.82 41.08
CA LEU A 9 14.00 45.75 40.09
C LEU A 9 13.25 44.51 40.63
N GLY A 10 12.04 44.26 40.12
CA GLY A 10 11.33 43.00 40.35
C GLY A 10 11.94 41.90 39.48
N ALA A 11 12.53 40.87 40.10
CA ALA A 11 12.96 39.67 39.40
C ALA A 11 11.72 38.83 39.02
N ILE A 12 11.41 38.76 37.73
CA ILE A 12 10.41 37.84 37.19
C ILE A 12 11.06 36.46 37.12
N ILE A 13 10.70 35.57 38.05
CA ILE A 13 11.09 34.17 38.00
C ILE A 13 10.22 33.49 36.94
N ASN A 14 10.74 33.39 35.72
CA ASN A 14 10.12 32.61 34.64
C ASN A 14 10.33 31.12 34.96
N SER A 15 9.35 30.48 35.61
CA SER A 15 9.34 29.03 35.76
C SER A 15 8.89 28.42 34.43
N ALA A 16 9.85 28.23 33.53
CA ALA A 16 9.66 27.40 32.35
C ALA A 16 9.50 25.95 32.83
N THR A 17 8.26 25.49 32.99
CA THR A 17 7.97 24.05 33.05
C THR A 17 8.41 23.47 31.71
N ALA A 18 9.55 22.76 31.70
CA ALA A 18 9.99 22.01 30.54
C ALA A 18 8.86 21.05 30.15
N ARG A 19 8.22 21.28 28.99
CA ARG A 19 7.36 20.26 28.40
C ARG A 19 8.24 19.02 28.22
N PRO A 20 7.82 17.83 28.69
CA PRO A 20 8.58 16.62 28.42
C PRO A 20 8.80 16.55 26.91
N SER A 21 10.05 16.38 26.47
CA SER A 21 10.31 16.22 25.05
C SER A 21 9.59 14.96 24.61
N CYS A 22 8.57 15.12 23.76
CA CYS A 22 7.91 13.99 23.13
C CYS A 22 8.98 13.35 22.24
N LYS A 23 9.58 12.25 22.72
CA LYS A 23 10.55 11.49 21.93
C LYS A 23 9.75 10.75 20.87
N ASN A 24 10.12 10.92 19.61
CA ASN A 24 9.54 10.12 18.55
C ASN A 24 9.89 8.65 18.77
N THR A 25 8.90 7.82 19.07
CA THR A 25 9.07 6.38 19.27
C THR A 25 8.56 5.57 18.08
N LEU A 26 7.93 6.22 17.09
CA LEU A 26 7.35 5.54 15.95
C LEU A 26 8.40 4.72 15.21
N ARG A 27 8.04 3.48 14.91
CA ARG A 27 8.80 2.59 14.03
C ARG A 27 7.83 1.75 13.20
N VAL A 28 8.31 1.24 12.08
CA VAL A 28 7.56 0.32 11.24
C VAL A 28 8.34 -0.98 11.14
N GLU A 29 7.66 -2.08 11.43
CA GLU A 29 8.13 -3.43 11.14
C GLU A 29 7.33 -3.99 9.97
N THR A 30 7.93 -4.90 9.20
CA THR A 30 7.30 -5.46 8.00
C THR A 30 7.27 -6.98 8.08
N PHE A 31 6.21 -7.55 7.53
CA PHE A 31 6.02 -8.99 7.42
C PHE A 31 5.72 -9.37 5.98
N LEU A 32 6.43 -10.37 5.47
CA LEU A 32 6.27 -10.84 4.11
C LEU A 32 5.33 -12.04 4.07
N ASN A 33 4.17 -11.88 3.44
CA ASN A 33 3.15 -12.92 3.30
C ASN A 33 3.45 -13.82 2.09
N THR A 34 4.28 -14.84 2.30
CA THR A 34 4.74 -15.73 1.22
C THR A 34 3.68 -16.73 0.75
N GLY A 35 3.80 -17.19 -0.49
CA GLY A 35 2.96 -18.25 -1.06
C GLY A 35 1.60 -17.73 -1.57
N PRO A 36 0.46 -18.34 -1.19
CA PRO A 36 -0.88 -17.95 -1.67
C PRO A 36 -1.28 -16.47 -1.53
N SER A 37 -0.61 -15.69 -0.69
CA SER A 37 -0.84 -14.25 -0.53
C SER A 37 0.18 -13.39 -1.27
N LEU A 38 0.74 -13.94 -2.36
CA LEU A 38 1.43 -13.19 -3.40
C LEU A 38 2.61 -12.34 -2.93
N GLU A 39 3.29 -12.71 -1.85
CA GLU A 39 4.40 -11.91 -1.31
C GLU A 39 4.01 -10.45 -0.99
N VAL A 40 2.75 -10.22 -0.59
CA VAL A 40 2.29 -8.94 -0.04
C VAL A 40 3.06 -8.61 1.24
N VAL A 41 3.42 -7.34 1.39
CA VAL A 41 4.11 -6.80 2.56
C VAL A 41 3.13 -6.12 3.49
N SER A 42 2.83 -6.76 4.63
CA SER A 42 2.09 -6.11 5.71
C SER A 42 3.01 -5.24 6.56
N SER A 43 2.55 -4.06 6.98
CA SER A 43 3.35 -3.09 7.72
C SER A 43 2.75 -2.75 9.08
N LEU A 44 3.47 -3.02 10.16
CA LEU A 44 3.05 -2.73 11.53
C LEU A 44 3.69 -1.43 12.03
N ILE A 45 2.88 -0.39 12.15
CA ILE A 45 3.26 0.90 12.73
C ILE A 45 3.12 0.79 14.25
N ILE A 46 4.20 1.00 15.00
CA ILE A 46 4.24 0.82 16.45
C ILE A 46 4.62 2.14 17.10
N GLY A 47 3.79 2.60 18.03
CA GLY A 47 4.02 3.79 18.84
C GLY A 47 4.24 3.50 20.31
N SER A 48 4.08 4.55 21.12
CA SER A 48 4.30 4.57 22.56
C SER A 48 3.28 3.72 23.31
N GLU A 49 2.00 3.77 22.93
CA GLU A 49 0.90 3.10 23.65
C GLU A 49 0.06 2.17 22.78
N ALA A 50 0.20 2.20 21.45
CA ALA A 50 -0.62 1.40 20.54
C ALA A 50 0.14 1.03 19.25
N ALA A 51 -0.42 0.12 18.48
CA ALA A 51 0.04 -0.24 17.14
C ALA A 51 -1.12 -0.28 16.13
N VAL A 52 -0.79 -0.11 14.84
CA VAL A 52 -1.71 -0.22 13.70
C VAL A 52 -1.04 -1.06 12.61
N ILE A 53 -1.78 -2.00 12.02
CA ILE A 53 -1.33 -2.84 10.90
C ILE A 53 -1.90 -2.32 9.58
N ILE A 54 -1.07 -2.29 8.54
CA ILE A 54 -1.46 -1.96 7.17
C ILE A 54 -1.35 -3.21 6.31
N ASP A 55 -2.41 -3.48 5.56
CA ASP A 55 -2.69 -4.61 4.68
C ASP A 55 -2.77 -5.98 5.38
N LEU A 56 -3.86 -6.70 5.06
CA LEU A 56 -4.15 -8.04 5.58
C LEU A 56 -4.13 -9.04 4.42
N PRO A 57 -3.40 -10.16 4.53
CA PRO A 57 -3.10 -11.01 3.39
C PRO A 57 -4.34 -11.73 2.83
N LEU A 58 -4.20 -12.25 1.62
CA LEU A 58 -5.25 -12.96 0.89
C LEU A 58 -5.84 -14.17 1.64
N ALA A 59 -4.98 -15.02 2.21
CA ALA A 59 -5.32 -16.37 2.59
C ALA A 59 -5.26 -16.59 4.10
N ILE A 60 -6.08 -17.51 4.60
CA ILE A 60 -6.23 -17.81 6.03
C ILE A 60 -4.88 -18.12 6.71
N PRO A 61 -4.02 -19.02 6.20
CA PRO A 61 -2.77 -19.35 6.90
C PRO A 61 -1.83 -18.16 7.05
N GLN A 62 -1.74 -17.29 6.04
CA GLN A 62 -0.94 -16.07 6.08
C GLN A 62 -1.53 -15.06 7.06
N ALA A 63 -2.86 -14.92 7.10
CA ALA A 63 -3.54 -14.05 8.06
C ALA A 63 -3.28 -14.49 9.51
N GLU A 64 -3.33 -15.79 9.79
CA GLU A 64 -3.01 -16.33 11.10
C GLU A 64 -1.53 -16.17 11.48
N ALA A 65 -0.61 -16.41 10.53
CA ALA A 65 0.82 -16.22 10.73
C ALA A 65 1.16 -14.75 10.98
N LEU A 66 0.54 -13.82 10.25
CA LEU A 66 0.68 -12.40 10.48
C LEU A 66 0.18 -12.02 11.89
N ALA A 67 -0.96 -12.56 12.33
CA ALA A 67 -1.48 -12.30 13.66
C ALA A 67 -0.54 -12.79 14.78
N GLU A 68 0.05 -13.97 14.62
CA GLU A 68 1.07 -14.48 15.54
C GLU A 68 2.32 -13.59 15.53
N TRP A 69 2.79 -13.19 14.35
CA TRP A 69 3.93 -12.29 14.22
C TRP A 69 3.70 -10.94 14.88
N VAL A 70 2.52 -10.32 14.73
CA VAL A 70 2.17 -9.06 15.40
C VAL A 70 2.29 -9.21 16.92
N ARG A 71 1.72 -10.28 17.49
CA ARG A 71 1.77 -10.57 18.95
C ARG A 71 3.20 -10.78 19.46
N ASN A 72 4.08 -11.34 18.63
CA ASN A 72 5.48 -11.57 18.98
C ASN A 72 6.37 -10.33 18.77
N THR A 73 5.90 -9.34 18.00
CA THR A 73 6.68 -8.15 17.62
C THR A 73 6.51 -6.99 18.62
N THR A 74 5.36 -6.90 19.30
CA THR A 74 5.09 -5.82 20.25
C THR A 74 4.12 -6.23 21.34
N ASP A 75 4.27 -5.62 22.52
CA ASP A 75 3.33 -5.68 23.64
C ASP A 75 2.23 -4.61 23.56
N LYS A 76 2.30 -3.70 22.58
CA LYS A 76 1.32 -2.64 22.39
C LYS A 76 0.00 -3.20 21.84
N PRO A 77 -1.16 -2.73 22.33
CA PRO A 77 -2.44 -3.12 21.77
C PRO A 77 -2.54 -2.71 20.30
N LEU A 78 -2.98 -3.65 19.46
CA LEU A 78 -3.37 -3.35 18.08
C LEU A 78 -4.73 -2.68 18.10
N VAL A 79 -4.78 -1.38 17.80
CA VAL A 79 -6.02 -0.58 17.89
C VAL A 79 -6.76 -0.49 16.55
N ALA A 80 -6.04 -0.63 15.44
CA ALA A 80 -6.65 -0.68 14.13
C ALA A 80 -5.83 -1.47 13.10
N ALA A 81 -6.51 -1.88 12.04
CA ALA A 81 -5.98 -2.35 10.78
C ALA A 81 -6.48 -1.44 9.65
N PHE A 82 -5.68 -1.29 8.60
CA PHE A 82 -6.07 -0.60 7.36
C PHE A 82 -5.77 -1.46 6.14
N SER A 83 -6.56 -1.30 5.08
CA SER A 83 -6.17 -1.73 3.73
C SER A 83 -5.85 -0.52 2.85
N THR A 84 -4.80 -0.64 2.05
CA THR A 84 -4.32 0.40 1.13
C THR A 84 -5.26 0.58 -0.05
N HIS A 85 -5.71 -0.53 -0.66
CA HIS A 85 -6.60 -0.54 -1.83
C HIS A 85 -7.44 -1.83 -1.90
N SER A 86 -8.23 -1.98 -2.98
CA SER A 86 -9.25 -3.03 -3.13
C SER A 86 -8.77 -4.32 -3.80
N HIS A 87 -7.47 -4.59 -3.93
CA HIS A 87 -7.02 -5.92 -4.37
C HIS A 87 -7.15 -6.95 -3.25
N PRO A 88 -7.59 -8.18 -3.57
CA PRO A 88 -7.98 -9.19 -2.59
C PRO A 88 -6.84 -9.63 -1.66
N ASP A 89 -5.60 -9.56 -2.10
CA ASP A 89 -4.43 -9.89 -1.31
C ASP A 89 -4.06 -8.86 -0.23
N HIS A 90 -4.78 -7.73 -0.18
CA HIS A 90 -4.65 -6.69 0.84
C HIS A 90 -5.82 -6.65 1.84
N TYR A 91 -6.86 -7.50 1.67
CA TYR A 91 -7.99 -7.58 2.62
C TYR A 91 -8.66 -8.95 2.82
N LEU A 92 -8.57 -9.88 1.87
CA LEU A 92 -9.51 -11.00 1.78
C LEU A 92 -9.42 -11.95 2.99
N GLY A 93 -8.22 -12.23 3.47
CA GLY A 93 -7.99 -13.04 4.68
C GLY A 93 -8.19 -12.26 5.99
N GLY A 94 -8.62 -11.00 5.91
CA GLY A 94 -8.73 -10.09 7.05
C GLY A 94 -9.63 -10.60 8.18
N ALA A 95 -10.68 -11.37 7.89
CA ALA A 95 -11.52 -11.97 8.92
C ALA A 95 -10.72 -12.90 9.85
N ALA A 96 -9.89 -13.78 9.29
CA ALA A 96 -9.05 -14.70 10.07
C ALA A 96 -8.00 -13.97 10.93
N PHE A 97 -7.47 -12.85 10.43
CA PHE A 97 -6.57 -11.99 11.21
C PHE A 97 -7.32 -11.29 12.36
N LEU A 98 -8.46 -10.66 12.06
CA LEU A 98 -9.21 -9.84 13.02
C LEU A 98 -9.86 -10.66 14.14
N ASP A 99 -10.17 -11.94 13.91
CA ASP A 99 -10.58 -12.87 14.97
C ASP A 99 -9.54 -12.98 16.11
N ARG A 100 -8.27 -12.69 15.83
CA ARG A 100 -7.18 -12.66 16.81
C ARG A 100 -7.03 -11.31 17.52
N PHE A 101 -7.72 -10.27 17.05
CA PHE A 101 -7.70 -8.90 17.59
C PHE A 101 -9.11 -8.29 17.62
N PRO A 102 -10.02 -8.82 18.44
CA PRO A 102 -11.45 -8.45 18.40
C PRO A 102 -11.74 -6.97 18.72
N ASP A 103 -10.81 -6.29 19.40
CA ASP A 103 -10.94 -4.87 19.73
C ASP A 103 -10.40 -3.94 18.64
N ALA A 104 -9.60 -4.48 17.69
CA ALA A 104 -9.04 -3.69 16.60
C ALA A 104 -10.13 -3.28 15.62
N LYS A 105 -10.13 -2.00 15.24
CA LYS A 105 -11.00 -1.48 14.19
C LYS A 105 -10.39 -1.76 12.82
N TYR A 106 -11.21 -1.99 11.81
CA TYR A 106 -10.72 -2.20 10.45
C TYR A 106 -11.23 -1.09 9.53
N TYR A 107 -10.31 -0.40 8.86
CA TYR A 107 -10.58 0.82 8.10
C TYR A 107 -10.03 0.75 6.68
N ALA A 108 -10.61 1.54 5.79
CA ALA A 108 -10.03 1.91 4.50
C ALA A 108 -10.67 3.22 4.02
N ASN A 109 -10.10 3.88 3.02
CA ASN A 109 -10.76 5.02 2.36
C ASN A 109 -12.16 4.59 1.86
N SER A 110 -13.15 5.50 1.89
CA SER A 110 -14.52 5.18 1.45
C SER A 110 -14.60 4.57 0.03
N LYS A 111 -13.73 5.00 -0.88
CA LYS A 111 -13.67 4.45 -2.25
C LYS A 111 -13.20 3.00 -2.27
N VAL A 112 -12.19 2.67 -1.46
CA VAL A 112 -11.71 1.30 -1.27
C VAL A 112 -12.80 0.43 -0.66
N VAL A 113 -13.52 0.94 0.36
CA VAL A 113 -14.64 0.22 0.99
C VAL A 113 -15.75 -0.07 -0.03
N GLU A 114 -16.11 0.91 -0.87
CA GLU A 114 -17.10 0.74 -1.93
C GLU A 114 -16.69 -0.38 -2.89
N PHE A 115 -15.44 -0.39 -3.35
CA PHE A 115 -14.93 -1.41 -4.26
C PHE A 115 -14.88 -2.79 -3.60
N ILE A 116 -14.32 -2.91 -2.40
CA ILE A 116 -14.31 -4.17 -1.65
C ILE A 116 -15.73 -4.71 -1.47
N ALA A 117 -16.70 -3.86 -1.09
CA ALA A 117 -18.08 -4.30 -0.92
C ALA A 117 -18.71 -4.84 -2.21
N ASN A 118 -18.36 -4.26 -3.37
CA ASN A 118 -18.87 -4.69 -4.68
C ASN A 118 -18.17 -5.94 -5.21
N GLU A 119 -16.86 -6.07 -4.99
CA GLU A 119 -16.04 -7.13 -5.60
C GLU A 119 -15.87 -8.37 -4.71
N ALA A 120 -15.92 -8.22 -3.38
CA ALA A 120 -15.53 -9.27 -2.43
C ALA A 120 -16.24 -10.63 -2.65
N PRO A 121 -17.57 -10.70 -2.91
CA PRO A 121 -18.22 -11.99 -3.17
C PRO A 121 -17.62 -12.71 -4.38
N HIS A 122 -17.37 -11.97 -5.47
CA HIS A 122 -16.82 -12.50 -6.70
C HIS A 122 -15.33 -12.86 -6.57
N LYS A 123 -14.55 -12.03 -5.88
CA LYS A 123 -13.14 -12.32 -5.59
C LYS A 123 -13.00 -13.54 -4.68
N ALA A 124 -13.85 -13.68 -3.67
CA ALA A 124 -13.86 -14.85 -2.80
C ALA A 124 -14.18 -16.13 -3.59
N GLU A 125 -15.18 -16.11 -4.47
CA GLU A 125 -15.50 -17.25 -5.35
C GLU A 125 -14.32 -17.61 -6.27
N PHE A 126 -13.72 -16.62 -6.93
CA PHE A 126 -12.56 -16.83 -7.80
C PHE A 126 -11.37 -17.45 -7.05
N TRP A 127 -11.05 -16.92 -5.87
CA TRP A 127 -9.90 -17.38 -5.10
C TRP A 127 -10.15 -18.74 -4.44
N ARG A 128 -11.39 -19.07 -4.05
CA ARG A 128 -11.76 -20.44 -3.63
C ARG A 128 -11.55 -21.45 -4.75
N ALA A 129 -12.00 -21.12 -5.97
CA ALA A 129 -11.77 -21.99 -7.13
C ALA A 129 -10.28 -22.15 -7.48
N THR A 130 -9.45 -21.15 -7.16
CA THR A 130 -8.02 -21.12 -7.47
C THR A 130 -7.16 -21.80 -6.41
N LEU A 131 -7.46 -21.59 -5.12
CA LEU A 131 -6.63 -21.99 -3.99
C LEU A 131 -7.20 -23.15 -3.18
N GLY A 132 -8.50 -23.42 -3.27
CA GLY A 132 -9.24 -24.32 -2.39
C GLY A 132 -10.09 -23.56 -1.38
N ASP A 133 -11.24 -24.14 -1.03
CA ASP A 133 -12.21 -23.55 -0.10
C ASP A 133 -11.59 -23.31 1.28
N GLU A 134 -10.68 -24.16 1.72
CA GLU A 134 -10.05 -24.11 3.04
C GLU A 134 -9.07 -22.96 3.24
N LEU A 135 -8.66 -22.27 2.17
CA LEU A 135 -7.67 -21.18 2.22
C LEU A 135 -8.30 -19.79 2.20
N VAL A 136 -9.59 -19.69 1.87
CA VAL A 136 -10.30 -18.41 1.74
C VAL A 136 -11.40 -18.34 2.79
N VAL A 137 -11.52 -17.20 3.47
CA VAL A 137 -12.54 -17.01 4.51
C VAL A 137 -13.96 -17.18 3.96
N ASP A 138 -14.87 -17.69 4.78
CA ASP A 138 -16.29 -17.82 4.41
C ASP A 138 -16.94 -16.45 4.23
N ASN A 139 -16.70 -15.56 5.20
CA ASN A 139 -17.23 -14.20 5.23
C ASN A 139 -16.09 -13.20 5.20
N VAL A 140 -16.06 -12.40 4.14
CA VAL A 140 -15.10 -11.30 4.00
C VAL A 140 -15.51 -10.17 4.94
N THR A 141 -14.58 -9.69 5.76
CA THR A 141 -14.80 -8.49 6.56
C THR A 141 -14.66 -7.25 5.67
N ILE A 142 -15.72 -6.44 5.59
CA ILE A 142 -15.69 -5.16 4.88
C ILE A 142 -15.16 -4.08 5.84
N PRO A 143 -14.10 -3.32 5.47
CA PRO A 143 -13.60 -2.25 6.31
C PRO A 143 -14.61 -1.12 6.50
N THR A 144 -14.48 -0.38 7.60
CA THR A 144 -15.27 0.84 7.85
C THR A 144 -14.62 2.03 7.12
N PRO A 145 -15.39 2.93 6.49
CA PRO A 145 -14.83 4.12 5.84
C PRO A 145 -14.03 5.00 6.80
N TYR A 146 -12.85 5.45 6.36
CA TYR A 146 -11.98 6.40 7.03
C TYR A 146 -11.48 7.44 6.01
N ASP A 147 -12.16 8.59 5.94
CA ASP A 147 -11.87 9.66 4.97
C ASP A 147 -11.02 10.80 5.55
N PHE A 148 -10.45 10.61 6.75
CA PHE A 148 -9.53 11.59 7.31
C PHE A 148 -8.15 11.47 6.66
N THR A 149 -7.46 12.61 6.53
CA THR A 149 -6.14 12.69 5.90
C THR A 149 -4.97 12.33 6.81
N PHE A 150 -5.25 12.03 8.09
CA PHE A 150 -4.26 11.55 9.04
C PHE A 150 -4.91 10.85 10.24
N PHE A 151 -4.09 10.14 11.02
CA PHE A 151 -4.36 9.79 12.41
C PHE A 151 -3.09 9.95 13.25
N ALA A 152 -3.22 9.86 14.56
CA ALA A 152 -2.08 9.68 15.45
C ALA A 152 -2.35 8.51 16.39
N LEU A 153 -1.29 7.81 16.80
CA LEU A 153 -1.39 6.78 17.82
C LEU A 153 -1.47 7.44 19.21
N PRO A 154 -2.24 6.86 20.15
CA PRO A 154 -2.23 7.30 21.55
C PRO A 154 -0.79 7.42 22.10
N GLY A 155 -0.49 8.57 22.71
CA GLY A 155 0.83 8.89 23.24
C GLY A 155 1.83 9.45 22.22
N ASP A 156 1.49 9.48 20.92
CA ASP A 156 2.32 10.02 19.84
C ASP A 156 1.57 11.10 19.02
N GLU A 157 0.70 11.89 19.66
CA GLU A 157 -0.15 12.90 18.99
C GLU A 157 0.66 13.98 18.25
N GLY A 158 1.94 14.17 18.59
CA GLY A 158 2.87 15.07 17.92
C GLY A 158 3.47 14.52 16.61
N PHE A 159 3.21 13.25 16.27
CA PHE A 159 3.80 12.54 15.13
C PHE A 159 2.70 11.89 14.28
N PRO A 160 1.90 12.68 13.53
CA PRO A 160 0.80 12.12 12.74
C PRO A 160 1.30 11.20 11.62
N ILE A 161 0.49 10.19 11.31
CA ILE A 161 0.58 9.36 10.12
C ILE A 161 -0.44 9.92 9.12
N HIS A 162 0.03 10.34 7.95
CA HIS A 162 -0.79 10.92 6.90
C HIS A 162 -1.29 9.85 5.93
N LEU A 163 -2.57 9.87 5.62
CA LEU A 163 -3.17 9.06 4.57
C LEU A 163 -3.23 9.93 3.32
N VAL A 164 -2.55 9.51 2.26
CA VAL A 164 -2.58 10.19 0.97
C VAL A 164 -3.41 9.36 0.01
N SER A 165 -4.62 9.84 -0.27
CA SER A 165 -5.61 9.16 -1.11
C SER A 165 -6.63 10.17 -1.66
N PRO A 166 -7.38 9.81 -2.72
CA PRO A 166 -7.10 8.68 -3.62
C PRO A 166 -5.92 8.99 -4.54
N LEU A 167 -5.07 8.00 -4.80
CA LEU A 167 -4.01 8.03 -5.81
C LEU A 167 -4.19 6.86 -6.79
N VAL A 168 -3.54 6.96 -7.95
CA VAL A 168 -3.48 5.85 -8.91
C VAL A 168 -2.16 5.12 -8.76
N GLY A 169 -2.22 3.82 -8.52
CA GLY A 169 -1.11 2.87 -8.52
C GLY A 169 -1.31 1.88 -9.66
N ASP A 170 -1.22 0.59 -9.33
CA ASP A 170 -1.67 -0.43 -10.26
C ASP A 170 -3.20 -0.46 -10.40
N THR A 171 -3.95 0.02 -9.40
CA THR A 171 -5.38 0.35 -9.41
C THR A 171 -5.62 1.85 -9.12
N ILE A 172 -6.88 2.27 -9.05
CA ILE A 172 -7.31 3.69 -8.96
C ILE A 172 -7.64 4.20 -7.54
N ASP A 173 -7.62 3.32 -6.55
CA ASP A 173 -8.13 3.58 -5.20
C ASP A 173 -7.03 3.50 -4.12
N GLU A 174 -5.79 3.80 -4.48
CA GLU A 174 -4.65 3.68 -3.58
C GLU A 174 -4.69 4.67 -2.42
N THR A 175 -4.34 4.16 -1.23
CA THR A 175 -4.08 4.93 -0.02
C THR A 175 -2.67 4.66 0.48
N LEU A 176 -1.82 5.68 0.38
CA LEU A 176 -0.45 5.64 0.88
C LEU A 176 -0.38 6.16 2.33
N PHE A 177 0.49 5.58 3.16
CA PHE A 177 0.69 6.03 4.55
C PHE A 177 2.05 6.68 4.71
N TRP A 178 2.07 8.01 4.80
CA TRP A 178 3.28 8.81 4.97
C TRP A 178 3.53 9.13 6.45
N ILE A 179 4.71 8.79 6.95
CA ILE A 179 5.12 9.02 8.34
C ILE A 179 6.34 9.98 8.35
N PRO A 180 6.11 11.32 8.34
CA PRO A 180 7.17 12.31 8.18
C PRO A 180 8.25 12.22 9.26
N SER A 181 7.84 11.93 10.50
CA SER A 181 8.70 11.92 11.68
C SER A 181 9.84 10.91 11.61
N ILE A 182 9.68 9.85 10.81
CA ILE A 182 10.70 8.83 10.50
C ILE A 182 11.02 8.73 9.00
N SER A 183 10.49 9.64 8.19
CA SER A 183 10.64 9.68 6.73
C SER A 183 10.35 8.34 6.05
N THR A 184 9.28 7.65 6.47
CA THR A 184 8.88 6.33 5.95
C THR A 184 7.54 6.42 5.24
N LEU A 185 7.46 5.83 4.05
CA LEU A 185 6.24 5.71 3.26
C LEU A 185 5.88 4.22 3.15
N ILE A 186 4.65 3.86 3.51
CA ILE A 186 4.05 2.57 3.12
C ILE A 186 3.25 2.85 1.85
N ALA A 187 3.69 2.25 0.74
CA ALA A 187 3.29 2.68 -0.59
C ALA A 187 2.08 1.92 -1.15
N GLY A 188 1.73 0.76 -0.58
CA GLY A 188 0.84 -0.17 -1.27
C GLY A 188 1.39 -0.50 -2.66
N ASP A 189 0.50 -0.76 -3.60
CA ASP A 189 0.87 -1.17 -4.95
C ASP A 189 1.13 0.01 -5.90
N ALA A 190 1.14 1.22 -5.35
CA ALA A 190 1.76 2.35 -6.01
C ALA A 190 3.28 2.16 -6.21
N VAL A 191 3.96 1.34 -5.38
CA VAL A 191 5.37 0.97 -5.56
C VAL A 191 5.57 -0.52 -5.30
N TYR A 192 6.18 -1.21 -6.25
CA TYR A 192 6.59 -2.62 -6.14
C TYR A 192 8.09 -2.75 -5.89
N SER A 193 8.50 -3.83 -5.23
CA SER A 193 9.93 -4.09 -5.04
C SER A 193 10.64 -4.42 -6.35
N HIS A 194 11.92 -4.01 -6.44
CA HIS A 194 12.78 -4.21 -7.61
C HIS A 194 13.14 -5.68 -7.93
N ASP A 195 12.71 -6.63 -7.11
CA ASP A 195 12.95 -8.05 -7.29
C ASP A 195 11.80 -8.80 -7.97
N MET A 196 10.73 -8.10 -8.40
CA MET A 196 9.59 -8.70 -9.09
C MET A 196 9.00 -7.87 -10.26
N HIS A 197 8.23 -8.57 -11.11
CA HIS A 197 7.33 -7.95 -12.08
C HIS A 197 6.11 -7.33 -11.40
N LEU A 198 5.46 -6.39 -12.08
CA LEU A 198 4.34 -5.61 -11.55
C LEU A 198 3.02 -6.13 -12.10
N TRP A 199 1.94 -5.96 -11.33
CA TRP A 199 0.59 -6.03 -11.87
C TRP A 199 0.34 -4.78 -12.73
N LEU A 200 0.04 -4.98 -14.02
CA LEU A 200 -0.36 -3.88 -14.91
C LEU A 200 -1.78 -4.07 -15.43
N ALA A 201 -2.46 -5.15 -15.06
CA ALA A 201 -3.67 -5.61 -15.74
C ALA A 201 -4.87 -4.64 -15.61
N ASP A 202 -4.78 -3.70 -14.68
CA ASP A 202 -5.80 -2.69 -14.39
C ASP A 202 -5.54 -1.38 -15.17
N LEU A 203 -4.38 -1.23 -15.84
CA LEU A 203 -4.01 -0.07 -16.66
C LEU A 203 -4.71 -0.04 -18.03
N LEU A 204 -6.04 -0.12 -18.03
CA LEU A 204 -6.86 -0.26 -19.23
C LEU A 204 -6.85 0.98 -20.14
N THR A 205 -6.43 2.14 -19.64
CA THR A 205 -6.36 3.38 -20.43
C THR A 205 -4.98 4.03 -20.31
N PRO A 206 -4.55 4.82 -21.31
CA PRO A 206 -3.34 5.63 -21.18
C PRO A 206 -3.39 6.62 -20.01
N ALA A 207 -4.58 7.12 -19.65
CA ALA A 207 -4.74 8.05 -18.54
C ALA A 207 -4.41 7.39 -17.19
N LEU A 208 -4.77 6.13 -16.99
CA LEU A 208 -4.38 5.35 -15.80
C LEU A 208 -2.86 5.20 -15.69
N THR A 209 -2.21 4.83 -16.80
CA THR A 209 -0.74 4.71 -16.85
C THR A 209 -0.04 6.03 -16.54
N GLU A 210 -0.51 7.14 -17.10
CA GLU A 210 0.05 8.47 -16.83
C GLU A 210 -0.21 8.91 -15.38
N ALA A 211 -1.40 8.65 -14.86
CA ALA A 211 -1.74 8.97 -13.48
C ALA A 211 -0.85 8.20 -12.48
N TRP A 212 -0.55 6.93 -12.74
CA TRP A 212 0.41 6.19 -11.91
C TRP A 212 1.80 6.80 -11.98
N LEU A 213 2.32 7.16 -13.16
CA LEU A 213 3.61 7.84 -13.29
C LEU A 213 3.64 9.17 -12.50
N SER A 214 2.53 9.90 -12.47
CA SER A 214 2.35 11.10 -11.66
C SER A 214 2.32 10.82 -10.15
N THR A 215 1.71 9.72 -9.72
CA THR A 215 1.81 9.24 -8.33
C THR A 215 3.26 8.98 -7.94
N LEU A 216 4.07 8.38 -8.83
CA LEU A 216 5.50 8.17 -8.57
C LEU A 216 6.27 9.50 -8.42
N ASP A 217 5.92 10.53 -9.20
CA ASP A 217 6.49 11.89 -9.04
C ASP A 217 6.13 12.49 -7.66
N PHE A 218 4.89 12.29 -7.21
CA PHE A 218 4.47 12.69 -5.89
C PHE A 218 5.25 11.96 -4.79
N VAL A 219 5.37 10.63 -4.88
CA VAL A 219 6.16 9.82 -3.95
C VAL A 219 7.61 10.31 -3.87
N GLU A 220 8.23 10.61 -5.01
CA GLU A 220 9.59 11.16 -5.07
C GLU A 220 9.68 12.53 -4.36
N SER A 221 8.65 13.38 -4.51
CA SER A 221 8.59 14.72 -3.89
C SER A 221 8.54 14.69 -2.36
N LEU A 222 8.01 13.62 -1.75
CA LEU A 222 7.99 13.42 -0.30
C LEU A 222 9.41 13.19 0.28
N LYS A 223 10.38 12.83 -0.57
CA LYS A 223 11.77 12.48 -0.20
C LYS A 223 11.82 11.43 0.93
N PRO A 224 11.11 10.30 0.80
CA PRO A 224 11.14 9.23 1.79
C PRO A 224 12.56 8.68 1.92
N ARG A 225 12.98 8.39 3.15
CA ARG A 225 14.20 7.61 3.43
C ARG A 225 13.96 6.11 3.24
N THR A 226 12.73 5.68 3.52
CA THR A 226 12.29 4.28 3.38
C THR A 226 10.95 4.28 2.67
N ILE A 227 10.87 3.47 1.61
CA ILE A 227 9.62 3.17 0.90
C ILE A 227 9.37 1.68 1.12
N ILE A 228 8.25 1.33 1.74
CA ILE A 228 7.82 -0.06 1.88
C ILE A 228 6.88 -0.35 0.72
N PRO A 229 7.27 -1.21 -0.24
CA PRO A 229 6.43 -1.57 -1.38
C PRO A 229 5.28 -2.48 -0.94
N GLY A 230 4.22 -2.56 -1.73
CA GLY A 230 3.11 -3.48 -1.45
C GLY A 230 3.48 -4.95 -1.65
N HIS A 231 4.41 -5.25 -2.56
CA HIS A 231 4.94 -6.60 -2.77
C HIS A 231 6.47 -6.66 -2.81
N SER A 232 7.06 -7.75 -2.28
CA SER A 232 8.52 -7.99 -2.36
C SER A 232 8.90 -9.46 -2.22
N LEU A 233 9.87 -9.94 -3.01
CA LEU A 233 10.38 -11.31 -2.85
C LEU A 233 11.41 -11.45 -1.72
N SER A 234 11.81 -10.34 -1.08
CA SER A 234 12.77 -10.37 0.00
C SER A 234 12.50 -9.33 1.09
N SER A 235 12.55 -9.78 2.35
CA SER A 235 12.42 -8.91 3.53
C SER A 235 13.67 -8.08 3.84
N LYS A 236 14.54 -7.83 2.85
CA LYS A 236 15.73 -6.99 3.04
C LYS A 236 15.27 -5.58 3.39
N LYS A 237 16.03 -4.87 4.24
CA LYS A 237 15.70 -3.50 4.65
C LYS A 237 15.41 -2.64 3.42
N PHE A 238 14.16 -2.23 3.27
CA PHE A 238 13.72 -1.38 2.19
C PHE A 238 14.48 -0.05 2.23
N GLY A 239 14.98 0.38 1.08
CA GLY A 239 15.79 1.59 0.93
C GLY A 239 15.12 2.62 0.03
N SER A 240 15.48 3.88 0.16
CA SER A 240 14.95 4.93 -0.72
C SER A 240 15.44 4.74 -2.16
N ASN A 241 14.48 4.74 -3.09
CA ASN A 241 14.59 4.94 -4.53
C ASN A 241 14.77 3.72 -5.43
N VAL A 242 15.37 2.60 -5.02
CA VAL A 242 15.55 1.47 -5.95
C VAL A 242 14.21 0.89 -6.41
N ASP A 243 13.28 0.69 -5.47
CA ASP A 243 11.94 0.15 -5.75
C ASP A 243 11.08 1.17 -6.53
N LEU A 244 11.19 2.47 -6.18
CA LEU A 244 10.52 3.56 -6.89
C LEU A 244 11.03 3.69 -8.34
N GLU A 245 12.35 3.68 -8.54
CA GLU A 245 12.95 3.73 -9.87
C GLU A 245 12.60 2.50 -10.70
N HIS A 246 12.57 1.32 -10.09
CA HIS A 246 12.17 0.09 -10.75
C HIS A 246 10.73 0.20 -11.25
N THR A 247 9.81 0.56 -10.35
CA THR A 247 8.39 0.76 -10.68
C THR A 247 8.25 1.76 -11.82
N ARG A 248 8.90 2.92 -11.72
CA ARG A 248 8.89 3.96 -12.77
C ARG A 248 9.41 3.45 -14.10
N LYS A 249 10.55 2.74 -14.12
CA LYS A 249 11.13 2.16 -15.34
C LYS A 249 10.19 1.13 -15.95
N TYR A 250 9.54 0.29 -15.14
CA TYR A 250 8.62 -0.74 -15.59
C TYR A 250 7.37 -0.17 -16.25
N VAL A 251 6.67 0.74 -15.56
CA VAL A 251 5.46 1.42 -16.08
C VAL A 251 5.79 2.24 -17.33
N THR A 252 6.92 2.95 -17.33
CA THR A 252 7.40 3.70 -18.52
C THR A 252 7.72 2.77 -19.70
N TYR A 253 8.29 1.60 -19.44
CA TYR A 253 8.55 0.61 -20.49
C TYR A 253 7.24 0.08 -21.07
N PHE A 254 6.30 -0.32 -20.23
CA PHE A 254 4.97 -0.78 -20.65
C PHE A 254 4.27 0.26 -21.53
N LYS A 255 4.17 1.51 -21.04
CA LYS A 255 3.61 2.65 -21.77
C LYS A 255 4.23 2.77 -23.17
N ASN A 256 5.55 2.85 -23.23
CA ASN A 256 6.26 3.19 -24.47
C ASN A 256 6.38 2.04 -25.46
N LYS A 257 6.47 0.79 -24.98
CA LYS A 257 6.77 -0.38 -25.82
C LYS A 257 5.57 -1.26 -26.10
N ILE A 258 4.58 -1.29 -25.20
CA ILE A 258 3.40 -2.16 -25.30
C ILE A 258 2.15 -1.31 -25.53
N GLN A 259 1.75 -0.47 -24.55
CA GLN A 259 0.50 0.29 -24.61
C GLN A 259 0.44 1.24 -25.82
N SER A 260 1.54 1.90 -26.17
CA SER A 260 1.63 2.82 -27.33
C SER A 260 1.34 2.17 -28.68
N LYS A 261 1.32 0.84 -28.78
CA LYS A 261 1.01 0.11 -30.02
C LYS A 261 -0.47 -0.10 -30.25
N GLY A 262 -1.30 0.18 -29.24
CA GLY A 262 -2.73 -0.09 -29.26
C GLY A 262 -3.05 -1.50 -28.77
N GLU A 263 -4.33 -1.71 -28.47
CA GLU A 263 -4.87 -2.98 -28.01
C GLU A 263 -4.61 -4.11 -29.02
N ASP A 264 -4.40 -5.32 -28.51
CA ASP A 264 -4.26 -6.54 -29.30
C ASP A 264 -3.16 -6.50 -30.40
N PHE A 265 -2.20 -5.57 -30.30
CA PHE A 265 -1.08 -5.50 -31.23
C PHE A 265 -0.16 -6.72 -31.08
N PHE A 266 0.23 -7.02 -29.85
CA PHE A 266 1.07 -8.16 -29.47
C PHE A 266 0.23 -9.34 -28.97
N THR A 267 0.77 -10.53 -29.07
CA THR A 267 0.25 -11.73 -28.39
C THR A 267 0.73 -11.78 -26.93
N PRO A 268 0.06 -12.55 -26.04
CA PRO A 268 0.53 -12.72 -24.66
C PRO A 268 2.00 -13.18 -24.57
N LYS A 269 2.39 -14.13 -25.42
CA LYS A 269 3.77 -14.63 -25.48
C LYS A 269 4.80 -13.55 -25.85
N GLU A 270 4.43 -12.61 -26.73
CA GLU A 270 5.30 -11.49 -27.10
C GLU A 270 5.45 -10.50 -25.96
N ILE A 271 4.35 -10.13 -25.30
CA ILE A 271 4.35 -9.23 -24.12
C ILE A 271 5.19 -9.84 -22.99
N TYR A 272 4.96 -11.11 -22.66
CA TYR A 272 5.72 -11.86 -21.67
C TYR A 272 7.21 -11.78 -21.96
N LYS A 273 7.59 -12.09 -23.21
CA LYS A 273 9.01 -12.06 -23.63
C LYS A 273 9.59 -10.65 -23.55
N MET A 274 8.86 -9.62 -23.96
CA MET A 274 9.31 -8.23 -23.94
C MET A 274 9.60 -7.76 -22.51
N LEU A 275 8.65 -7.96 -21.59
CA LEU A 275 8.80 -7.56 -20.19
C LEU A 275 9.92 -8.35 -19.49
N ASN A 276 9.95 -9.69 -19.62
CA ASN A 276 11.00 -10.51 -19.03
C ASN A 276 12.40 -10.21 -19.61
N SER A 277 12.49 -9.80 -20.88
CA SER A 277 13.78 -9.42 -21.49
C SER A 277 14.25 -8.04 -21.04
N ALA A 278 13.33 -7.09 -20.85
CA ALA A 278 13.66 -5.75 -20.37
C ALA A 278 13.99 -5.72 -18.87
N PHE A 279 13.40 -6.64 -18.10
CA PHE A 279 13.60 -6.75 -16.67
C PHE A 279 14.02 -8.18 -16.29
N PRO A 280 15.28 -8.56 -16.59
CA PRO A 280 15.77 -9.90 -16.33
C PRO A 280 15.93 -10.15 -14.82
N HIS A 281 15.96 -11.43 -14.44
CA HIS A 281 16.19 -11.92 -13.06
C HIS A 281 15.02 -11.77 -12.08
N LEU A 282 13.86 -11.28 -12.53
CA LEU A 282 12.66 -11.14 -11.69
C LEU A 282 11.85 -12.42 -11.57
N LEU A 283 12.31 -13.55 -12.12
CA LEU A 283 11.63 -14.84 -12.05
C LEU A 283 12.47 -15.83 -11.22
N PRO A 284 12.63 -15.62 -9.89
CA PRO A 284 13.36 -16.57 -9.07
C PRO A 284 12.59 -17.88 -8.94
N LYS A 285 13.31 -18.99 -8.72
CA LYS A 285 12.67 -20.30 -8.51
C LYS A 285 11.99 -20.45 -7.14
N THR A 286 12.24 -19.52 -6.23
CA THR A 286 11.80 -19.58 -4.82
C THR A 286 10.39 -19.03 -4.59
N SER A 287 9.82 -18.31 -5.56
CA SER A 287 8.45 -17.81 -5.54
C SER A 287 7.87 -17.85 -6.96
N GLN A 288 6.56 -18.04 -7.08
CA GLN A 288 5.85 -18.01 -8.35
C GLN A 288 5.13 -16.68 -8.61
N THR A 289 5.03 -15.78 -7.62
CA THR A 289 4.24 -14.55 -7.70
C THR A 289 4.68 -13.67 -8.86
N SER A 290 5.98 -13.38 -9.00
CA SER A 290 6.43 -12.54 -10.11
C SER A 290 6.11 -13.14 -11.49
N ALA A 291 6.15 -14.47 -11.60
CA ALA A 291 5.72 -15.16 -12.82
C ALA A 291 4.19 -15.06 -13.04
N PHE A 292 3.43 -15.15 -11.96
CA PHE A 292 1.97 -14.96 -11.95
C PHE A 292 1.60 -13.54 -12.42
N LEU A 293 2.16 -12.49 -11.81
CA LEU A 293 1.91 -11.09 -12.19
C LEU A 293 2.26 -10.82 -13.66
N LEU A 294 3.41 -11.32 -14.11
CA LEU A 294 3.83 -11.20 -15.50
C LEU A 294 2.87 -11.92 -16.45
N ASN A 295 2.41 -13.13 -16.09
CA ASN A 295 1.49 -13.90 -16.91
C ASN A 295 0.13 -13.19 -17.04
N PHE A 296 -0.44 -12.74 -15.94
CA PHE A 296 -1.72 -12.01 -15.95
C PHE A 296 -1.64 -10.72 -16.78
N THR A 297 -0.58 -9.94 -16.60
CA THR A 297 -0.32 -8.75 -17.44
C THR A 297 -0.22 -9.11 -18.92
N SER A 298 0.46 -10.21 -19.25
CA SER A 298 0.65 -10.64 -20.64
C SER A 298 -0.66 -11.10 -21.28
N GLU A 299 -1.48 -11.85 -20.55
CA GLU A 299 -2.80 -12.31 -20.99
C GLU A 299 -3.78 -11.13 -21.14
N GLN A 300 -3.73 -10.15 -20.23
CA GLN A 300 -4.65 -9.01 -20.24
C GLN A 300 -4.52 -8.16 -21.51
N PHE A 301 -3.30 -7.82 -21.90
CA PHE A 301 -3.05 -6.91 -23.03
C PHE A 301 -2.72 -7.63 -24.34
N GLY A 302 -2.61 -8.96 -24.31
CA GLY A 302 -2.26 -9.77 -25.46
C GLY A 302 -3.48 -10.14 -26.29
N ARG A 303 -3.34 -10.08 -27.62
CA ARG A 303 -4.37 -10.52 -28.57
C ARG A 303 -4.78 -11.97 -28.32
N GLY A 304 -6.06 -12.17 -28.05
CA GLY A 304 -6.63 -13.48 -27.77
C GLY A 304 -6.21 -14.07 -26.41
N GLY A 305 -5.64 -13.25 -25.53
CA GLY A 305 -5.33 -13.64 -24.16
C GLY A 305 -6.57 -13.66 -23.27
N GLN A 306 -6.42 -14.27 -22.10
CA GLN A 306 -7.47 -14.34 -21.07
C GLN A 306 -7.51 -13.06 -20.25
N ARG A 307 -8.45 -12.17 -20.59
CA ARG A 307 -8.65 -10.91 -19.88
C ARG A 307 -9.30 -11.14 -18.52
N GLN A 308 -8.81 -10.42 -17.52
CA GLN A 308 -9.40 -10.32 -16.19
C GLN A 308 -10.81 -9.75 -16.27
N ILE A 309 -11.65 -10.19 -15.34
CA ILE A 309 -12.93 -9.57 -15.08
C ILE A 309 -12.69 -8.47 -14.04
N HIS A 310 -12.99 -7.24 -14.43
CA HIS A 310 -13.04 -6.08 -13.54
C HIS A 310 -14.49 -5.85 -13.12
N TYR A 311 -14.74 -5.70 -11.82
CA TYR A 311 -16.08 -5.40 -11.30
C TYR A 311 -16.27 -3.88 -11.06
N VAL A 312 -15.20 -3.11 -11.23
CA VAL A 312 -15.18 -1.66 -11.44
C VAL A 312 -14.93 -1.38 -12.92
N ASP A 313 -15.64 -0.39 -13.49
CA ASP A 313 -15.43 0.05 -14.88
C ASP A 313 -14.15 0.90 -15.00
N LEU A 314 -12.99 0.25 -14.90
CA LEU A 314 -11.68 0.90 -15.02
C LEU A 314 -11.48 1.58 -16.38
N ALA A 315 -12.13 1.08 -17.45
CA ALA A 315 -12.04 1.68 -18.78
C ALA A 315 -12.71 3.07 -18.86
N SER A 316 -13.64 3.38 -17.95
CA SER A 316 -14.24 4.71 -17.85
C SER A 316 -13.26 5.78 -17.34
N PHE A 317 -12.19 5.39 -16.64
CA PHE A 317 -11.17 6.31 -16.12
C PHE A 317 -10.17 6.68 -17.22
N ASN A 318 -10.59 7.58 -18.11
CA ASN A 318 -9.81 8.05 -19.25
C ASN A 318 -9.47 9.56 -19.21
N ASN A 319 -9.88 10.25 -18.14
CA ASN A 319 -9.61 11.68 -17.94
C ASN A 319 -8.46 11.89 -16.94
N LEU A 320 -7.29 12.23 -17.46
CA LEU A 320 -6.10 12.47 -16.63
C LEU A 320 -6.29 13.62 -15.63
N THR A 321 -7.05 14.67 -15.97
CA THR A 321 -7.27 15.81 -15.07
C THR A 321 -8.06 15.40 -13.83
N GLU A 322 -9.01 14.48 -13.98
CA GLU A 322 -9.76 13.94 -12.84
C GLU A 322 -8.89 13.03 -11.97
N LEU A 323 -8.10 12.16 -12.61
CA LEU A 323 -7.16 11.25 -11.93
C LEU A 323 -6.02 11.99 -11.20
N GLU A 324 -5.66 13.18 -11.67
CA GLU A 324 -4.65 14.05 -11.08
C GLU A 324 -5.24 15.22 -10.28
N GLY A 325 -6.51 15.11 -9.85
CA GLY A 325 -7.20 16.17 -9.08
C GLY A 325 -6.50 16.56 -7.76
N TRP A 326 -5.50 15.80 -7.31
CA TRP A 326 -4.67 16.11 -6.15
C TRP A 326 -3.53 17.12 -6.43
N LYS A 327 -3.21 17.43 -7.70
CA LYS A 327 -2.13 18.36 -8.09
C LYS A 327 -2.50 19.85 -7.97
N ILE A 328 -3.70 20.17 -7.50
CA ILE A 328 -4.30 21.53 -7.52
C ILE A 328 -3.66 22.44 -6.45
#